data_AF-A0A7S0CAP2-F1
#
_entry.id   AF-A0A7S0CAP2-F1
#
_cell.length_a   1.000
_cell.length_b   1.000
_cell.length_c   1.000
_cell.angle_alpha   90.00
_cell.angle_beta   90.00
_cell.angle_gamma   90.00
#
_symmetry.space_group_name_H-M   'P 1'
#
loop_
_entity.id
_entity.type
_entity.pdbx_description
1 polymer ?
#
loop_
_entity_poly.entity_id
_entity_poly.type
_entity_poly.pdbx_seq_one_letter_code
_entity_poly.pdbx_strand_id
1 'polypeptide(L)'
;VGDHHKAINRKLGQSLIVCAMYYGSSVARGFCHLRGWGDQPLDHAEAFRLFEESASREGDVNALAMVGYCYRHGCGTEANFREAVIAFTTASKRKSSWAMTMLAMCYSEYVDREFDKAFRLYRKAAQMGNAKAMFDLAGLYFEGIGVDKDVKQSQIWYRSAAELNYAPAREKVQKENETKEVDDVSNTILSNHGSKFNTLEERDN
;
A
#
# COMPACT_ATOMS: atom_id res chain seq x y z
N VAL A 1 -20.76 28.34 -10.21
CA VAL A 1 -20.39 26.97 -10.65
C VAL A 1 -19.14 26.92 -11.54
N GLY A 2 -18.84 27.96 -12.35
CA GLY A 2 -17.72 27.95 -13.31
C GLY A 2 -16.28 28.02 -12.75
N ASP A 3 -16.04 28.64 -11.59
CA ASP A 3 -14.66 28.81 -11.07
C ASP A 3 -14.12 27.60 -10.31
N HIS A 4 -14.98 26.82 -9.64
CA HIS A 4 -14.57 25.57 -9.01
C HIS A 4 -14.19 24.49 -10.04
N HIS A 5 -14.90 24.41 -11.17
CA HIS A 5 -14.54 23.52 -12.28
C HIS A 5 -13.18 23.88 -12.90
N LYS A 6 -12.89 25.18 -13.10
CA LYS A 6 -11.58 25.62 -13.62
C LYS A 6 -10.43 25.36 -12.63
N ALA A 7 -10.68 25.50 -11.33
CA ALA A 7 -9.68 25.20 -10.29
C ALA A 7 -9.40 23.69 -10.15
N ILE A 8 -10.44 22.85 -10.27
CA ILE A 8 -10.33 21.39 -10.31
C ILE A 8 -9.59 20.96 -11.58
N ASN A 9 -9.92 21.51 -12.75
CA ASN A 9 -9.23 21.21 -14.01
C ASN A 9 -7.76 21.69 -14.04
N ARG A 10 -7.41 22.77 -13.33
CA ARG A 10 -5.99 23.16 -13.15
C ARG A 10 -5.21 22.19 -12.26
N LYS A 11 -5.82 21.66 -11.19
CA LYS A 11 -5.20 20.62 -10.34
C LYS A 11 -5.10 19.27 -11.06
N LEU A 12 -6.10 18.92 -11.89
CA LEU A 12 -6.12 17.69 -12.69
C LEU A 12 -5.20 17.74 -13.92
N GLY A 13 -5.05 18.92 -14.54
CA GLY A 13 -4.05 19.15 -15.59
C GLY A 13 -2.62 19.00 -15.08
N GLN A 14 -2.35 19.36 -13.82
CA GLN A 14 -1.10 19.03 -13.14
C GLN A 14 -0.95 17.52 -12.94
N SER A 15 -2.02 16.76 -12.66
CA SER A 15 -1.95 15.30 -12.55
C SER A 15 -1.59 14.60 -13.86
N LEU A 16 -2.14 15.01 -15.01
CA LEU A 16 -1.74 14.45 -16.31
C LEU A 16 -0.29 14.83 -16.67
N ILE A 17 0.12 16.09 -16.46
CA ILE A 17 1.49 16.54 -16.74
C ILE A 17 2.49 15.81 -15.83
N VAL A 18 2.19 15.69 -14.54
CA VAL A 18 3.01 14.92 -13.59
C VAL A 18 3.04 13.45 -13.98
N CYS A 19 1.90 12.83 -14.31
CA CYS A 19 1.88 11.45 -14.78
C CYS A 19 2.67 11.26 -16.07
N ALA A 20 2.60 12.18 -17.04
CA ALA A 20 3.38 12.11 -18.28
C ALA A 20 4.88 12.40 -18.07
N MET A 21 5.26 13.08 -16.98
CA MET A 21 6.67 13.25 -16.58
C MET A 21 7.26 11.96 -15.99
N TYR A 22 6.44 11.12 -15.34
CA TYR A 22 6.87 9.87 -14.71
C TYR A 22 6.58 8.61 -15.56
N TYR A 23 5.63 8.68 -16.49
CA TYR A 23 5.14 7.57 -17.31
C TYR A 23 5.12 7.97 -18.79
N GLY A 24 5.26 7.01 -19.70
CA GLY A 24 5.07 7.26 -21.14
C GLY A 24 3.72 7.92 -21.44
N SER A 25 3.64 8.72 -22.51
CA SER A 25 2.44 9.52 -22.86
C SER A 25 1.16 8.67 -22.95
N SER A 26 1.28 7.45 -23.48
CA SER A 26 0.18 6.48 -23.58
C SER A 26 -0.29 5.97 -22.22
N VAL A 27 0.62 5.71 -21.29
CA VAL A 27 0.30 5.26 -19.92
C VAL A 27 -0.37 6.37 -19.12
N ALA A 28 0.12 7.60 -19.24
CA ALA A 28 -0.51 8.76 -18.60
C ALA A 28 -1.96 8.96 -19.08
N ARG A 29 -2.21 8.77 -20.38
CA ARG A 29 -3.58 8.79 -20.95
C ARG A 29 -4.42 7.62 -20.43
N GLY A 30 -3.85 6.43 -20.31
CA GLY A 30 -4.52 5.28 -19.69
C GLY A 30 -4.96 5.57 -18.25
N PHE A 31 -4.12 6.23 -17.45
CA PHE A 31 -4.49 6.68 -16.10
C PHE A 31 -5.64 7.68 -16.09
N CYS A 32 -5.69 8.61 -17.06
CA CYS A 32 -6.81 9.54 -17.19
C CYS A 32 -8.13 8.82 -17.40
N HIS A 33 -8.18 7.84 -18.31
CA HIS A 33 -9.39 7.05 -18.53
C HIS A 33 -9.73 6.13 -17.34
N LEU A 34 -8.73 5.61 -16.63
CA LEU A 34 -8.94 4.75 -15.44
C LEU A 34 -9.48 5.52 -14.24
N ARG A 35 -9.10 6.80 -14.09
CA ARG A 35 -9.46 7.63 -12.91
C ARG A 35 -10.48 8.73 -13.22
N GLY A 36 -10.86 8.90 -14.49
CA GLY A 36 -11.66 10.03 -14.95
C GLY A 36 -10.95 11.38 -14.74
N TRP A 37 -9.64 11.44 -14.94
CA TRP A 37 -8.87 12.69 -14.80
C TRP A 37 -8.88 13.52 -16.08
N GLY A 38 -9.00 14.84 -15.92
CA GLY A 38 -9.08 15.79 -17.03
C GLY A 38 -10.47 15.78 -17.69
N ASP A 39 -10.55 16.25 -18.94
CA ASP A 39 -11.80 16.29 -19.70
C ASP A 39 -12.16 14.93 -20.35
N GLN A 40 -11.48 13.85 -19.96
CA GLN A 40 -11.73 12.50 -20.50
C GLN A 40 -12.76 11.75 -19.65
N PRO A 41 -13.76 11.10 -20.26
CA PRO A 41 -14.70 10.27 -19.53
C PRO A 41 -13.99 9.05 -18.94
N LEU A 42 -14.50 8.59 -17.80
CA LEU A 42 -14.09 7.33 -17.18
C LEU A 42 -14.37 6.18 -18.17
N ASP A 43 -13.32 5.52 -18.61
CA ASP A 43 -13.39 4.41 -19.57
C ASP A 43 -12.31 3.39 -19.26
N HIS A 44 -12.66 2.37 -18.47
CA HIS A 44 -11.69 1.35 -18.10
C HIS A 44 -11.25 0.50 -19.31
N ALA A 45 -12.10 0.33 -20.32
CA ALA A 45 -11.77 -0.48 -21.50
C ALA A 45 -10.73 0.23 -22.36
N GLU A 46 -10.90 1.54 -22.58
CA GLU A 46 -9.90 2.33 -23.28
C GLU A 46 -8.61 2.46 -22.47
N ALA A 47 -8.70 2.61 -21.13
CA ALA A 47 -7.52 2.58 -20.27
C ALA A 47 -6.72 1.27 -20.43
N PHE A 48 -7.42 0.13 -20.39
CA PHE A 48 -6.81 -1.18 -20.55
C PHE A 48 -6.13 -1.34 -21.92
N ARG A 49 -6.83 -0.97 -23.00
CA ARG A 49 -6.30 -1.00 -24.36
C ARG A 49 -5.00 -0.19 -24.49
N LEU A 50 -4.96 1.00 -23.89
CA LEU A 50 -3.77 1.86 -23.88
C LEU A 50 -2.60 1.26 -23.11
N PHE A 51 -2.87 0.60 -21.98
CA PHE A 51 -1.84 -0.10 -21.22
C PHE A 51 -1.28 -1.30 -21.99
N GLU A 52 -2.11 -2.11 -22.65
CA GLU A 52 -1.65 -3.23 -23.48
C GLU A 52 -0.82 -2.77 -24.69
N GLU A 53 -1.29 -1.72 -25.37
CA GLU A 53 -0.60 -1.11 -26.51
C GLU A 53 0.80 -0.62 -26.10
N SER A 54 0.90 0.09 -24.97
CA SER A 54 2.16 0.61 -24.45
C SER A 54 3.09 -0.49 -23.94
N ALA A 55 2.54 -1.51 -23.26
CA ALA A 55 3.32 -2.66 -22.80
C ALA A 55 3.94 -3.43 -23.98
N SER A 56 3.23 -3.51 -25.11
CA SER A 56 3.67 -4.26 -26.30
C SER A 56 4.73 -3.54 -27.14
N ARG A 57 4.65 -2.21 -27.26
CA ARG A 57 5.56 -1.43 -28.13
C ARG A 57 6.85 -1.02 -27.45
N GLU A 58 6.77 -0.59 -26.20
CA GLU A 58 7.87 0.05 -25.51
C GLU A 58 8.42 -0.83 -24.37
N GLY A 59 7.75 -1.95 -24.06
CA GLY A 59 8.08 -2.79 -22.92
C GLY A 59 8.09 -1.98 -21.61
N ASP A 60 7.31 -0.91 -21.51
CA ASP A 60 7.26 -0.06 -20.32
C ASP A 60 6.82 -0.90 -19.11
N VAL A 61 7.67 -0.93 -18.09
CA VAL A 61 7.45 -1.68 -16.86
C VAL A 61 6.18 -1.23 -16.16
N ASN A 62 5.86 0.06 -16.24
CA ASN A 62 4.68 0.65 -15.63
C ASN A 62 3.42 0.27 -16.41
N ALA A 63 3.46 0.31 -17.75
CA ALA A 63 2.35 -0.13 -18.59
C ALA A 63 2.02 -1.60 -18.30
N LEU A 64 3.05 -2.47 -18.28
CA LEU A 64 2.88 -3.88 -17.99
C LEU A 64 2.32 -4.12 -16.58
N ALA A 65 2.76 -3.34 -15.61
CA ALA A 65 2.25 -3.43 -14.26
C ALA A 65 0.79 -2.92 -14.19
N MET A 66 0.39 -1.93 -14.98
CA MET A 66 -1.02 -1.52 -15.10
C MET A 66 -1.90 -2.56 -15.77
N VAL A 67 -1.41 -3.26 -16.79
CA VAL A 67 -2.10 -4.42 -17.38
C VAL A 67 -2.37 -5.47 -16.29
N GLY A 68 -1.37 -5.76 -15.45
CA GLY A 68 -1.55 -6.66 -14.31
C GLY A 68 -2.59 -6.17 -13.30
N TYR A 69 -2.66 -4.86 -13.05
CA TYR A 69 -3.68 -4.25 -12.19
C TYR A 69 -5.08 -4.40 -12.79
N CYS A 70 -5.25 -4.14 -14.08
CA CYS A 70 -6.52 -4.31 -14.77
C CYS A 70 -7.01 -5.75 -14.68
N TYR A 71 -6.15 -6.74 -14.91
CA TYR A 71 -6.50 -8.15 -14.75
C TYR A 71 -6.82 -8.52 -13.29
N ARG A 72 -6.11 -7.97 -12.29
CA ARG A 72 -6.42 -8.24 -10.88
C ARG A 72 -7.81 -7.72 -10.48
N HIS A 73 -8.21 -6.57 -11.00
CA HIS A 73 -9.41 -5.85 -10.57
C HIS A 73 -10.59 -5.94 -11.55
N GLY A 74 -10.41 -6.55 -12.72
CA GLY A 74 -11.39 -6.53 -13.79
C GLY A 74 -11.64 -5.12 -14.35
N CYS A 75 -10.62 -4.26 -14.41
CA CYS A 75 -10.75 -2.90 -14.94
C CYS A 75 -10.58 -2.91 -16.46
N GLY A 76 -11.68 -2.84 -17.21
CA GLY A 76 -11.66 -2.79 -18.68
C GLY A 76 -11.48 -4.15 -19.35
N THR A 77 -11.41 -5.20 -18.54
CA THR A 77 -11.30 -6.61 -18.93
C THR A 77 -11.93 -7.46 -17.83
N GLU A 78 -12.11 -8.76 -18.07
CA GLU A 78 -12.52 -9.68 -17.01
C GLU A 78 -11.37 -9.91 -16.02
N ALA A 79 -11.72 -10.11 -14.74
CA ALA A 79 -10.71 -10.38 -13.72
C ALA A 79 -10.02 -11.72 -13.99
N ASN A 80 -8.69 -11.70 -14.09
CA ASN A 80 -7.86 -12.88 -14.33
C ASN A 80 -6.57 -12.83 -13.51
N PHE A 81 -6.57 -13.52 -12.37
CA PHE A 81 -5.42 -13.54 -11.46
C PHE A 81 -4.17 -14.19 -12.05
N ARG A 82 -4.31 -15.14 -12.99
CA ARG A 82 -3.16 -15.76 -13.65
C ARG A 82 -2.44 -14.77 -14.55
N GLU A 83 -3.19 -14.03 -15.37
CA GLU A 83 -2.61 -12.99 -16.23
C GLU A 83 -2.02 -11.83 -15.39
N ALA A 84 -2.67 -11.46 -14.28
CA ALA A 84 -2.11 -10.49 -13.34
C ALA A 84 -0.73 -10.94 -12.80
N VAL A 85 -0.61 -12.20 -12.38
CA VAL A 85 0.65 -12.77 -11.88
C VAL A 85 1.72 -12.78 -12.97
N ILE A 86 1.38 -13.13 -14.21
CA ILE A 86 2.33 -13.12 -15.34
C ILE A 86 2.84 -11.70 -15.60
N ALA A 87 1.92 -10.73 -15.67
CA ALA A 87 2.25 -9.33 -15.90
C ALA A 87 3.14 -8.76 -14.78
N PHE A 88 2.77 -8.93 -13.51
CA PHE A 88 3.57 -8.47 -12.38
C PHE A 88 4.89 -9.21 -12.23
N THR A 89 4.96 -10.50 -12.57
CA THR A 89 6.22 -11.26 -12.58
C THR A 89 7.18 -10.67 -13.61
N THR A 90 6.67 -10.34 -14.79
CA THR A 90 7.49 -9.76 -15.85
C THR A 90 7.94 -8.34 -15.50
N ALA A 91 7.05 -7.53 -14.92
CA ALA A 91 7.39 -6.19 -14.45
C ALA A 91 8.37 -6.19 -13.26
N SER A 92 8.23 -7.12 -12.31
CA SER A 92 9.10 -7.22 -11.13
C SER A 92 10.54 -7.63 -11.47
N LYS A 93 10.75 -8.42 -12.54
CA LYS A 93 12.11 -8.74 -13.06
C LYS A 93 12.90 -7.48 -13.44
N ARG A 94 12.22 -6.39 -13.77
CA ARG A 94 12.83 -5.08 -14.08
C ARG A 94 12.99 -4.18 -12.85
N LYS A 95 12.99 -4.76 -11.65
CA LYS A 95 13.19 -4.08 -10.37
C LYS A 95 12.15 -2.99 -10.08
N SER A 96 10.91 -3.14 -10.55
CA SER A 96 9.82 -2.26 -10.10
C SER A 96 9.34 -2.69 -8.71
N SER A 97 9.53 -1.82 -7.71
CA SER A 97 9.10 -2.08 -6.33
C SER A 97 7.57 -2.19 -6.25
N TRP A 98 6.85 -1.39 -7.04
CA TRP A 98 5.39 -1.46 -7.12
C TRP A 98 4.90 -2.79 -7.69
N ALA A 99 5.50 -3.26 -8.78
CA ALA A 99 5.16 -4.57 -9.35
C ALA A 99 5.49 -5.73 -8.40
N MET A 100 6.60 -5.65 -7.66
CA MET A 100 6.92 -6.62 -6.60
C MET A 100 5.84 -6.63 -5.50
N THR A 101 5.38 -5.47 -5.05
CA THR A 101 4.30 -5.36 -4.06
C THR A 101 3.01 -6.00 -4.59
N MET A 102 2.61 -5.69 -5.82
CA MET A 102 1.38 -6.26 -6.40
C MET A 102 1.49 -7.78 -6.62
N LEU A 103 2.65 -8.26 -7.05
CA LEU A 103 2.90 -9.70 -7.17
C LEU A 103 2.82 -10.40 -5.81
N ALA A 104 3.38 -9.79 -4.76
CA ALA A 104 3.29 -10.30 -3.40
C ALA A 104 1.82 -10.39 -2.93
N MET A 105 1.00 -9.39 -3.25
CA MET A 105 -0.44 -9.41 -2.98
C MET A 105 -1.14 -10.56 -3.69
N CYS A 106 -0.80 -10.82 -4.96
CA CYS A 106 -1.34 -11.97 -5.68
C CYS A 106 -1.00 -13.31 -5.02
N TYR A 107 0.25 -13.48 -4.54
CA TYR A 107 0.65 -14.67 -3.81
C TYR A 107 -0.02 -14.81 -2.44
N SER A 108 -0.25 -13.70 -1.73
CA SER A 108 -0.91 -13.75 -0.40
C SER A 108 -2.41 -14.02 -0.48
N GLU A 109 -3.08 -13.58 -1.55
CA GLU A 109 -4.55 -13.61 -1.64
C GLU A 109 -5.10 -14.75 -2.52
N TYR A 110 -4.43 -15.10 -3.63
CA TYR A 110 -5.03 -15.96 -4.67
C TYR A 110 -4.20 -17.18 -5.06
N VAL A 111 -2.88 -17.05 -5.21
CA VAL A 111 -2.01 -18.17 -5.64
C VAL A 111 -1.65 -19.01 -4.44
N ASP A 112 -2.52 -19.98 -4.11
CA ASP A 112 -2.36 -21.00 -3.06
C ASP A 112 -1.93 -20.47 -1.69
N ARG A 113 -2.07 -19.15 -1.47
CA ARG A 113 -1.56 -18.42 -0.31
C ARG A 113 -0.09 -18.73 -0.05
N GLU A 114 0.74 -18.63 -1.08
CA GLU A 114 2.20 -18.80 -0.99
C GLU A 114 2.86 -17.63 -0.22
N PHE A 115 2.59 -17.54 1.08
CA PHE A 115 3.01 -16.45 1.95
C PHE A 115 4.53 -16.30 2.02
N ASP A 116 5.30 -17.39 1.92
CA ASP A 116 6.77 -17.33 1.88
C ASP A 116 7.27 -16.57 0.64
N LYS A 117 6.60 -16.74 -0.51
CA LYS A 117 6.93 -15.99 -1.74
C LYS A 117 6.51 -14.53 -1.59
N ALA A 118 5.31 -14.29 -1.05
CA ALA A 118 4.82 -12.94 -0.78
C ALA A 118 5.76 -12.18 0.16
N PHE A 119 6.17 -12.79 1.27
CA PHE A 119 7.11 -12.23 2.23
C PHE A 119 8.43 -11.81 1.58
N ARG A 120 9.04 -12.70 0.77
CA ARG A 120 10.29 -12.38 0.06
C ARG A 120 10.14 -11.20 -0.89
N LEU A 121 9.00 -11.09 -1.57
CA LEU A 121 8.72 -10.00 -2.50
C LEU A 121 8.44 -8.68 -1.76
N TYR A 122 7.61 -8.69 -0.72
CA TYR A 122 7.36 -7.52 0.12
C TYR A 122 8.66 -7.01 0.74
N ARG A 123 9.52 -7.90 1.26
CA ARG A 123 10.82 -7.52 1.82
C ARG A 123 11.70 -6.81 0.80
N LYS A 124 11.78 -7.32 -0.44
CA LYS A 124 12.54 -6.67 -1.52
C LYS A 124 11.96 -5.31 -1.87
N ALA A 125 10.64 -5.21 -2.04
CA ALA A 125 9.98 -3.95 -2.36
C ALA A 125 10.12 -2.90 -1.22
N ALA A 126 10.03 -3.33 0.03
CA ALA A 126 10.25 -2.51 1.21
C ALA A 126 11.69 -1.97 1.27
N GLN A 127 12.69 -2.80 0.99
CA GLN A 127 14.10 -2.37 0.89
C GLN A 127 14.33 -1.33 -0.23
N MET A 128 13.45 -1.30 -1.23
CA MET A 128 13.45 -0.29 -2.30
C MET A 128 12.63 0.96 -1.96
N GLY A 129 12.21 1.14 -0.70
CA GLY A 129 11.47 2.32 -0.25
C GLY A 129 9.96 2.27 -0.54
N ASN A 130 9.40 1.12 -0.91
CA ASN A 130 7.96 1.03 -1.16
C ASN A 130 7.17 1.00 0.17
N ALA A 131 6.55 2.12 0.53
CA ALA A 131 5.86 2.26 1.81
C ALA A 131 4.66 1.29 1.98
N LYS A 132 3.97 0.95 0.89
CA LYS A 132 2.91 -0.06 0.91
C LYS A 132 3.49 -1.44 1.25
N ALA A 133 4.59 -1.83 0.61
CA ALA A 133 5.25 -3.10 0.91
C ALA A 133 5.75 -3.18 2.35
N MET A 134 6.27 -2.07 2.90
CA MET A 134 6.66 -1.99 4.30
C MET A 134 5.47 -2.26 5.23
N PHE A 135 4.32 -1.65 4.94
CA PHE A 135 3.09 -1.86 5.72
C PHE A 135 2.58 -3.30 5.64
N ASP A 136 2.55 -3.90 4.44
CA ASP A 136 2.10 -5.29 4.27
C ASP A 136 3.10 -6.27 4.93
N LEU A 137 4.41 -6.03 4.81
CA LEU A 137 5.46 -6.80 5.47
C LEU A 137 5.33 -6.75 7.00
N ALA A 138 5.03 -5.58 7.55
CA ALA A 138 4.79 -5.42 8.98
C ALA A 138 3.62 -6.30 9.44
N GLY A 139 2.53 -6.34 8.66
CA GLY A 139 1.39 -7.23 8.93
C GLY A 139 1.78 -8.71 8.96
N LEU A 140 2.62 -9.15 8.02
CA LEU A 140 3.11 -10.54 8.02
C LEU A 140 3.91 -10.88 9.29
N TYR A 141 4.79 -9.98 9.73
CA TYR A 141 5.52 -10.15 11.00
C TYR A 141 4.62 -10.11 12.22
N PHE A 142 3.58 -9.28 12.22
CA PHE A 142 2.63 -9.16 13.34
C PHE A 142 1.81 -10.43 13.54
N GLU A 143 1.33 -11.01 12.44
CA GLU A 143 0.49 -12.22 12.45
C GLU A 143 1.32 -13.51 12.45
N GLY A 144 2.60 -13.47 12.05
CA GLY A 144 3.43 -14.66 11.88
C GLY A 144 3.05 -15.48 10.64
N ILE A 145 2.72 -14.80 9.54
CA ILE A 145 2.25 -15.43 8.30
C ILE A 145 3.40 -15.49 7.28
N GLY A 146 3.86 -16.69 6.93
CA GLY A 146 5.00 -16.90 6.03
C GLY A 146 6.36 -16.46 6.60
N VAL A 147 6.38 -16.11 7.89
CA VAL A 147 7.55 -15.76 8.69
C VAL A 147 7.20 -15.94 10.17
N ASP A 148 8.18 -16.20 11.02
CA ASP A 148 7.94 -16.22 12.47
C ASP A 148 7.42 -14.86 12.96
N LYS A 149 6.48 -14.94 13.91
CA LYS A 149 5.89 -13.75 14.52
C LYS A 149 6.98 -12.93 15.23
N ASP A 150 7.12 -11.67 14.82
CA ASP A 150 8.04 -10.72 15.43
C ASP A 150 7.39 -9.33 15.50
N VAL A 151 6.81 -9.04 16.65
CA VAL A 151 6.13 -7.76 16.91
C VAL A 151 7.10 -6.57 16.85
N LYS A 152 8.36 -6.76 17.23
CA LYS A 152 9.35 -5.68 17.20
C LYS A 152 9.69 -5.31 15.75
N GLN A 153 9.92 -6.30 14.89
CA GLN A 153 10.13 -6.07 13.46
C GLN A 153 8.90 -5.46 12.80
N SER A 154 7.70 -5.95 13.12
CA SER A 154 6.45 -5.35 12.65
C SER A 154 6.38 -3.85 12.96
N GLN A 155 6.63 -3.46 14.22
CA GLN A 155 6.58 -2.05 14.64
C GLN A 155 7.64 -1.18 13.96
N ILE A 156 8.80 -1.73 13.62
CA ILE A 156 9.83 -1.01 12.85
C ILE A 156 9.30 -0.72 11.45
N TRP A 157 8.79 -1.74 10.74
CA TRP A 157 8.29 -1.58 9.38
C TRP A 157 7.05 -0.69 9.29
N TYR A 158 6.11 -0.77 10.25
CA TYR A 158 4.98 0.16 10.31
C TYR A 158 5.44 1.61 10.48
N ARG A 159 6.41 1.88 11.37
CA ARG A 159 6.96 3.23 11.54
C ARG A 159 7.66 3.73 10.29
N SER A 160 8.50 2.91 9.64
CA SER A 160 9.13 3.30 8.37
C SER A 160 8.12 3.63 7.27
N ALA A 161 7.02 2.87 7.17
CA ALA A 161 5.94 3.20 6.24
C ALA A 161 5.24 4.53 6.60
N ALA A 162 5.03 4.79 7.90
CA ALA A 162 4.42 6.01 8.40
C ALA A 162 5.30 7.26 8.15
N GLU A 163 6.61 7.14 8.30
CA GLU A 163 7.60 8.18 7.99
C GLU A 163 7.58 8.58 6.51
N LEU A 164 7.27 7.63 5.63
CA LEU A 164 7.04 7.87 4.19
C LEU A 164 5.62 8.39 3.88
N ASN A 165 4.89 8.87 4.89
CA ASN A 165 3.53 9.40 4.80
C ASN A 165 2.49 8.41 4.26
N TYR A 166 2.72 7.10 4.42
CA TYR A 166 1.72 6.12 4.05
C TYR A 166 0.56 6.16 5.05
N ALA A 167 -0.61 6.66 4.62
CA ALA A 167 -1.73 6.95 5.50
C ALA A 167 -2.17 5.76 6.37
N PRO A 168 -2.34 4.53 5.84
CA PRO A 168 -2.69 3.38 6.68
C PRO A 168 -1.66 3.08 7.79
N ALA A 169 -0.37 3.29 7.51
CA ALA A 169 0.68 3.11 8.51
C ALA A 169 0.62 4.19 9.59
N ARG A 170 0.42 5.46 9.21
CA ARG A 170 0.30 6.56 10.19
C ARG A 170 -0.87 6.36 11.13
N GLU A 171 -2.03 5.98 10.59
CA GLU A 171 -3.23 5.68 11.40
C GLU A 171 -2.97 4.53 12.37
N LYS A 172 -2.27 3.48 11.93
CA LYS A 172 -1.95 2.34 12.78
C LYS A 172 -0.97 2.69 13.89
N VAL A 173 0.11 3.41 13.58
CA VAL A 173 1.10 3.88 14.56
C VAL A 173 0.46 4.86 15.56
N GLN A 174 -0.42 5.75 15.10
CA GLN A 174 -1.12 6.68 15.97
C GLN A 174 -2.00 5.95 16.99
N LYS A 175 -2.81 4.99 16.54
CA LYS A 175 -3.63 4.16 17.44
C LYS A 175 -2.81 3.40 18.47
N GLU A 176 -1.64 2.87 18.07
CA GLU A 176 -0.72 2.17 18.97
C GLU A 176 -0.13 3.11 20.04
N ASN A 177 0.11 4.38 19.72
CA ASN A 177 0.58 5.36 20.70
C ASN A 177 -0.53 5.77 21.66
N GLU A 178 -1.75 6.01 21.16
CA GLU A 178 -2.93 6.32 21.97
C GLU A 178 -3.22 5.20 22.99
N THR A 179 -3.12 3.93 22.59
CA THR A 179 -3.30 2.81 23.54
C THR A 179 -2.24 2.77 24.64
N LYS A 180 -0.98 3.08 24.31
CA LYS A 180 0.11 3.08 25.31
C LYS A 180 -0.03 4.22 26.31
N GLU A 181 -0.49 5.40 25.88
CA GLU A 181 -0.75 6.51 26.78
C GLU A 181 -1.88 6.18 27.78
N VAL A 182 -2.93 5.52 27.33
CA VAL A 182 -4.03 5.07 28.22
C VAL A 182 -3.54 4.03 29.23
N ASP A 183 -2.71 3.08 28.81
CA ASP A 183 -2.15 2.05 29.69
C ASP A 183 -1.20 2.66 30.74
N ASP A 184 -0.37 3.63 30.35
CA ASP A 184 0.58 4.30 31.25
C ASP A 184 -0.13 5.18 32.29
N VAL A 185 -1.16 5.93 31.87
CA VAL A 185 -2.02 6.69 32.78
C VAL A 185 -2.76 5.76 33.74
N SER A 186 -3.31 4.65 33.24
CA SER A 186 -4.04 3.67 34.07
C SER A 186 -3.12 3.02 35.12
N ASN A 187 -1.90 2.62 34.73
CA ASN A 187 -0.91 2.05 35.65
C ASN A 187 -0.42 3.08 36.69
N THR A 188 -0.31 4.35 36.31
CA THR A 188 0.05 5.45 37.23
C THR A 188 -1.05 5.70 38.26
N ILE A 189 -2.33 5.64 37.86
CA ILE A 189 -3.46 5.79 38.78
C ILE A 189 -3.52 4.60 39.76
N LEU A 190 -3.36 3.37 39.27
CA LEU A 190 -3.39 2.16 40.10
C LEU A 190 -2.25 2.10 41.12
N SER A 191 -1.02 2.45 40.74
CA SER A 191 0.12 2.48 41.66
C SER A 191 -0.04 3.53 42.77
N ASN A 192 -0.59 4.70 42.45
CA ASN A 192 -0.85 5.76 43.42
C ASN A 192 -2.01 5.44 44.39
N HIS A 193 -3.00 4.65 43.96
CA HIS A 193 -4.10 4.21 44.83
C HIS A 193 -3.73 2.97 45.66
N GLY A 194 -2.93 2.04 45.14
CA GLY A 194 -2.40 0.90 45.89
C GLY A 194 -1.45 1.31 47.02
N SER A 195 -0.64 2.36 46.82
CA SER A 195 0.23 2.95 47.84
C SER A 195 -0.53 3.55 49.04
N LYS A 196 -1.73 4.12 48.81
CA LYS A 196 -2.57 4.68 49.88
C LYS A 196 -3.28 3.62 50.74
N PHE A 197 -3.48 2.40 50.23
CA PHE A 197 -4.11 1.32 51.00
C PHE A 197 -3.12 0.61 51.94
N ASN A 198 -1.86 0.41 51.51
CA ASN A 198 -0.84 -0.23 52.37
C ASN A 198 -0.38 0.60 53.57
N THR A 199 -0.71 1.90 53.63
CA THR A 199 -0.33 2.78 54.77
C THR A 199 -1.41 2.88 55.85
N LEU A 200 -2.58 2.27 55.63
CA LEU A 200 -3.68 2.27 56.59
C LEU A 200 -3.76 0.96 57.42
N GLU A 201 -3.16 -0.15 56.97
CA GLU A 201 -3.09 -1.40 57.75
C GLU A 201 -1.94 -1.44 58.78
N GLU A 202 -0.97 -0.52 58.72
CA GLU A 202 0.15 -0.46 59.69
C GLU A 202 -0.10 0.49 60.89
N ARG A 203 -1.30 1.07 61.02
CA ARG A 203 -1.62 2.01 62.13
C ARG A 203 -2.47 1.45 63.26
N ASP A 204 -2.86 0.17 63.20
CA ASP A 204 -3.76 -0.47 64.17
C ASP A 204 -3.12 -1.62 65.00
N ASN A 205 -1.78 -1.67 65.17
CA ASN A 205 -1.11 -2.57 66.11
C ASN A 205 -0.34 -1.83 67.21
#